data_AF-D0SPE0-F1
#
_entry.id   AF-D0SPE0-F1
#
_cell.length_a   1.000
_cell.length_b   1.000
_cell.length_c   1.000
_cell.angle_alpha   90.00
_cell.angle_beta   90.00
_cell.angle_gamma   90.00
#
_symmetry.space_group_name_H-M   'P 1'
#
loop_
_entity.id
_entity.type
_entity.pdbx_description
1 polymer ?
#
loop_
_entity_poly.entity_id
_entity_poly.type
_entity_poly.pdbx_seq_one_letter_code
_entity_poly.pdbx_strand_id
1 'polypeptide(L)'
;MKHLLKIYFLATLSLFAIFSVFSYGYGSGYAYIYWRDWQFQSSFWGLVTCFILVSFIAQAGWLLVKRYLAQQQRQKDTILRFKDLHPYEQLGIVWLLDAAKDQQVFIERVFTQSGLLSNIVDAQFDYRNGDYETALINLEKSAPMAFELAELLRVDIFLERQETEKALTHLEFLAQHQLSPWLSEIETAYQQKITSLWDKLALQKPWVFLQSTQHGLLDAEHRDLWLQQLLIQFDQATVDDLGALQQRYMMLHSEIKARPYTSKVLWLKLLARMPEMSLQHGELALHLLQEHFDPEVFYLWFQQQLLKQIPDYAYVEQRIMELEQKYTSVPMLAFAKWHIFMATDRQTDAAQLLDLYPDNILMSYLRIKSILGDDSDLIRQLNLIFENDVNFLNFKI
;
A
#
# COMPACT_ATOMS: atom_id res chain seq x y z
N MET A 1 -19.09 24.82 47.97
CA MET A 1 -20.06 24.17 48.88
C MET A 1 -19.58 24.02 50.32
N LYS A 2 -18.37 23.53 50.61
CA LYS A 2 -17.88 23.35 52.01
C LYS A 2 -17.80 24.66 52.83
N HIS A 3 -17.51 25.80 52.20
CA HIS A 3 -17.42 27.09 52.87
C HIS A 3 -18.80 27.67 53.25
N LEU A 4 -19.79 27.54 52.37
CA LEU A 4 -21.17 27.96 52.63
C LEU A 4 -21.80 27.15 53.77
N LEU A 5 -21.56 25.84 53.82
CA LEU A 5 -22.03 24.96 54.90
C LEU A 5 -21.48 25.37 56.28
N LYS A 6 -20.21 25.80 56.35
CA LYS A 6 -19.61 26.33 57.59
C LYS A 6 -20.24 27.65 58.03
N ILE A 7 -20.57 28.53 57.08
CA ILE A 7 -21.22 29.82 57.36
C ILE A 7 -22.65 29.61 57.88
N TYR A 8 -23.43 28.73 57.25
CA TYR A 8 -24.78 28.42 57.70
C TYR A 8 -24.78 27.75 59.08
N PHE A 9 -23.80 26.88 59.37
CA PHE A 9 -23.62 26.29 60.68
C PHE A 9 -23.26 27.33 61.76
N LEU A 10 -22.34 28.25 61.45
CA LEU A 10 -21.97 29.35 62.36
C LEU A 10 -23.15 30.30 62.63
N ALA A 11 -23.93 30.61 61.58
CA ALA A 11 -25.11 31.48 61.68
C ALA A 11 -26.21 30.83 62.52
N THR A 12 -26.48 29.53 62.32
CA THR A 12 -27.45 28.79 63.15
C THR A 12 -26.99 28.63 64.59
N LEU A 13 -25.69 28.40 64.83
CA LEU A 13 -25.11 28.35 66.17
C LEU A 13 -25.21 29.70 66.90
N SER A 14 -24.98 30.80 66.17
CA SER A 14 -25.11 32.16 66.71
C SER A 14 -26.56 32.50 67.04
N LEU A 15 -27.50 32.12 66.16
CA LEU A 15 -28.94 32.27 66.43
C LEU A 15 -29.36 31.44 67.66
N PHE A 16 -28.87 30.21 67.77
CA PHE A 16 -29.11 29.33 68.91
C PHE A 16 -28.59 29.94 70.23
N ALA A 17 -27.39 30.53 70.22
CA ALA A 17 -26.82 31.20 71.38
C ALA A 17 -27.66 32.41 71.81
N ILE A 18 -28.12 33.24 70.86
CA ILE A 18 -28.99 34.40 71.14
C ILE A 18 -30.32 33.94 71.75
N PHE A 19 -30.99 32.95 71.14
CA PHE A 19 -32.25 32.42 71.64
C PHE A 19 -32.11 31.73 73.01
N SER A 20 -30.96 31.10 73.29
CA SER A 20 -30.66 30.50 74.60
C SER A 20 -30.56 31.55 75.72
N VAL A 21 -29.95 32.69 75.44
CA VAL A 21 -29.87 33.83 76.38
C VAL A 21 -31.25 34.46 76.62
N PHE A 22 -32.07 34.63 75.57
CA PHE A 22 -33.45 35.13 75.72
C PHE A 22 -34.38 34.15 76.45
N SER A 23 -34.09 32.85 76.38
CA SER A 23 -34.85 31.79 77.06
C SER A 23 -34.54 31.68 78.57
N TYR A 24 -33.54 32.38 79.11
CA TYR A 24 -33.11 32.21 80.50
C TYR A 24 -34.08 32.82 81.53
N GLY A 25 -34.94 33.78 81.12
CA GLY A 25 -35.88 34.47 82.01
C GLY A 25 -37.34 33.95 82.00
N TYR A 26 -37.71 33.15 81.00
CA TYR A 26 -39.04 32.55 80.85
C TYR A 26 -38.82 31.04 80.66
N GLY A 27 -39.15 30.24 81.68
CA GLY A 27 -38.79 28.82 81.80
C GLY A 27 -38.88 28.01 80.50
N SER A 28 -38.01 27.00 80.36
CA SER A 28 -37.79 26.23 79.13
C SER A 28 -39.11 25.80 78.49
N GLY A 29 -39.54 26.52 77.45
CA GLY A 29 -40.85 26.32 76.82
C GLY A 29 -41.11 24.84 76.55
N TYR A 30 -42.24 24.35 77.08
CA TYR A 30 -42.67 22.98 76.87
C TYR A 30 -43.38 22.88 75.53
N ALA A 31 -42.88 22.02 74.66
CA ALA A 31 -43.54 21.68 73.41
C ALA A 31 -44.26 20.34 73.61
N TYR A 32 -45.58 20.37 73.52
CA TYR A 32 -46.42 19.19 73.57
C TYR A 32 -46.86 18.85 72.15
N ILE A 33 -46.29 17.77 71.59
CA ILE A 33 -46.69 17.27 70.28
C ILE A 33 -47.63 16.10 70.52
N TYR A 34 -48.90 16.29 70.13
CA TYR A 34 -49.91 15.26 70.16
C TYR A 34 -50.17 14.76 68.74
N TRP A 35 -49.79 13.52 68.44
CA TRP A 35 -50.11 12.90 67.17
C TRP A 35 -50.73 11.52 67.42
N ARG A 36 -52.05 11.43 67.20
CA ARG A 36 -52.84 10.20 67.34
C ARG A 36 -52.74 9.63 68.77
N ASP A 37 -52.14 8.45 68.99
CA ASP A 37 -51.96 7.84 70.33
C ASP A 37 -50.57 8.10 70.93
N TRP A 38 -49.71 8.88 70.24
CA TRP A 38 -48.37 9.19 70.71
C TRP A 38 -48.32 10.57 71.35
N GLN A 39 -47.95 10.59 72.63
CA GLN A 39 -47.72 11.80 73.41
C GLN A 39 -46.23 11.98 73.62
N PHE A 40 -45.66 13.03 73.03
CA PHE A 40 -44.24 13.35 73.21
C PHE A 40 -44.11 14.70 73.91
N GLN A 41 -43.63 14.66 75.16
CA GLN A 41 -43.36 15.85 75.95
C GLN A 41 -41.85 16.10 75.95
N SER A 42 -41.42 17.22 75.39
CA SER A 42 -40.01 17.60 75.37
C SER A 42 -39.85 19.10 75.59
N SER A 43 -38.67 19.50 76.05
CA SER A 43 -38.30 20.91 76.04
C SER A 43 -38.12 21.36 74.59
N PHE A 44 -38.46 22.61 74.29
CA PHE A 44 -38.26 23.20 72.96
C PHE A 44 -36.83 22.96 72.44
N TRP A 45 -35.84 23.10 73.32
CA TRP A 45 -34.42 22.83 73.02
C TRP A 45 -34.11 21.35 72.75
N GLY A 46 -34.80 20.42 73.41
CA GLY A 46 -34.71 18.99 73.14
C GLY A 46 -35.19 18.63 71.72
N LEU A 47 -36.30 19.22 71.28
CA LEU A 47 -36.81 19.05 69.91
C LEU A 47 -35.87 19.63 68.85
N VAL A 48 -35.34 20.84 69.07
CA VAL A 48 -34.37 21.46 68.14
C VAL A 48 -33.12 20.60 68.01
N THR A 49 -32.60 20.09 69.13
CA THR A 49 -31.41 19.22 69.13
C THR A 49 -31.70 17.91 68.40
N CYS A 50 -32.87 17.31 68.61
CA CYS A 50 -33.29 16.10 67.91
C CYS A 50 -33.37 16.33 66.38
N PHE A 51 -33.96 17.45 65.93
CA PHE A 51 -34.02 17.80 64.51
C PHE A 51 -32.65 17.96 63.87
N ILE A 52 -31.71 18.61 64.56
CA ILE A 52 -30.32 18.75 64.08
C ILE A 52 -29.67 17.36 63.95
N LEU A 53 -29.89 16.48 64.93
CA LEU A 53 -29.31 15.14 64.95
C LEU A 53 -29.86 14.25 63.82
N VAL A 54 -31.17 14.30 63.58
CA VAL A 54 -31.83 13.60 62.47
C VAL A 54 -31.34 14.14 61.12
N SER A 55 -31.22 15.46 60.98
CA SER A 55 -30.69 16.09 59.76
C SER A 55 -29.24 15.68 59.50
N PHE A 56 -28.41 15.63 60.53
CA PHE A 56 -27.02 15.18 60.44
C PHE A 56 -26.93 13.71 60.00
N ILE A 57 -27.74 12.82 60.60
CA ILE A 57 -27.78 11.40 60.22
C ILE A 57 -28.23 11.23 58.78
N ALA A 58 -29.29 11.93 58.35
CA ALA A 58 -29.77 11.89 56.98
C ALA A 58 -28.69 12.36 55.99
N GLN A 59 -27.94 13.40 56.33
CA GLN A 59 -26.89 13.95 55.47
C GLN A 59 -25.64 13.06 55.41
N ALA A 60 -25.27 12.42 56.52
CA ALA A 60 -24.22 11.41 56.56
C ALA A 60 -24.60 10.18 55.72
N GLY A 61 -25.85 9.71 55.85
CA GLY A 61 -26.40 8.63 55.03
C GLY A 61 -26.36 8.95 53.53
N TRP A 62 -26.77 10.16 53.15
CA TRP A 62 -26.72 10.61 51.75
C TRP A 62 -25.30 10.62 51.17
N LEU A 63 -24.31 11.07 51.95
CA LEU A 63 -22.91 11.08 51.51
C LEU A 63 -22.34 9.68 51.32
N LEU A 64 -22.71 8.73 52.19
CA LEU A 64 -22.32 7.32 52.05
C LEU A 64 -22.94 6.69 50.80
N VAL A 65 -24.25 6.88 50.59
CA VAL A 65 -24.93 6.41 49.37
C VAL A 65 -24.32 7.01 48.12
N LYS A 66 -24.05 8.33 48.12
CA LYS A 66 -23.42 9.00 46.97
C LYS A 66 -22.02 8.46 46.69
N ARG A 67 -21.21 8.17 47.73
CA ARG A 67 -19.89 7.55 47.56
C ARG A 67 -19.99 6.14 47.02
N TYR A 68 -20.92 5.34 47.53
CA TYR A 68 -21.14 3.97 47.08
C TYR A 68 -21.56 3.93 45.60
N LEU A 69 -22.52 4.77 45.21
CA LEU A 69 -22.94 4.90 43.81
C LEU A 69 -21.81 5.40 42.91
N ALA A 70 -21.04 6.40 43.35
CA ALA A 70 -19.88 6.89 42.60
C ALA A 70 -18.78 5.82 42.43
N GLN A 71 -18.59 4.93 43.40
CA GLN A 71 -17.64 3.83 43.31
C GLN A 71 -18.11 2.74 42.34
N GLN A 72 -19.40 2.40 42.35
CA GLN A 72 -19.98 1.50 41.35
C GLN A 72 -19.92 2.10 39.93
N GLN A 73 -20.14 3.41 39.80
CA GLN A 73 -20.05 4.09 38.51
C GLN A 73 -18.61 4.07 37.97
N ARG A 74 -17.62 4.34 38.84
CA ARG A 74 -16.20 4.21 38.47
C ARG A 74 -15.80 2.79 38.08
N GLN A 75 -16.38 1.76 38.69
CA GLN A 75 -16.14 0.36 38.29
C GLN A 75 -16.70 0.04 36.90
N LYS A 76 -17.77 0.72 36.48
CA LYS A 76 -18.27 0.61 35.09
C LYS A 76 -17.37 1.36 34.11
N ASP A 77 -16.75 2.46 34.54
CA ASP A 77 -15.87 3.27 33.69
C ASP A 77 -14.46 2.68 33.53
N THR A 78 -13.94 1.95 34.54
CA THR A 78 -12.68 1.19 34.40
C THR A 78 -12.95 -0.19 33.84
N ILE A 79 -12.85 -0.31 32.51
CA ILE A 79 -12.88 -1.59 31.81
C ILE A 79 -11.61 -2.39 32.19
N LEU A 80 -11.77 -3.41 33.03
CA LEU A 80 -10.65 -4.24 33.53
C LEU A 80 -10.50 -5.58 32.79
N ARG A 81 -11.48 -5.97 31.96
CA ARG A 81 -11.49 -7.27 31.27
C ARG A 81 -12.00 -7.13 29.85
N PHE A 82 -11.28 -7.76 28.91
CA PHE A 82 -11.62 -7.76 27.50
C PHE A 82 -13.03 -8.29 27.21
N LYS A 83 -13.47 -9.32 27.94
CA LYS A 83 -14.80 -9.95 27.75
C LYS A 83 -15.98 -9.06 28.16
N ASP A 84 -15.73 -8.02 28.96
CA ASP A 84 -16.76 -7.12 29.47
C ASP A 84 -16.99 -5.91 28.53
N LEU A 85 -16.15 -5.76 27.50
CA LEU A 85 -16.29 -4.75 26.44
C LEU A 85 -17.47 -5.04 25.53
N HIS A 86 -17.97 -4.02 24.83
CA HIS A 86 -18.98 -4.24 23.79
C HIS A 86 -18.39 -5.08 22.63
N PRO A 87 -19.14 -5.98 21.96
CA PRO A 87 -18.62 -6.79 20.86
C PRO A 87 -17.91 -5.99 19.75
N TYR A 88 -18.40 -4.79 19.42
CA TYR A 88 -17.73 -3.89 18.45
C TYR A 88 -16.39 -3.35 18.96
N GLU A 89 -16.26 -3.06 20.26
CA GLU A 89 -14.98 -2.64 20.86
C GLU A 89 -14.01 -3.81 20.94
N GLN A 90 -14.51 -5.01 21.23
CA GLN A 90 -13.71 -6.24 21.19
C GLN A 90 -13.19 -6.50 19.77
N LEU A 91 -14.05 -6.42 18.75
CA LEU A 91 -13.64 -6.52 17.35
C LEU A 91 -12.63 -5.43 16.96
N GLY A 92 -12.85 -4.19 17.39
CA GLY A 92 -11.94 -3.07 17.13
C GLY A 92 -10.55 -3.29 17.74
N ILE A 93 -10.47 -3.75 18.99
CA ILE A 93 -9.19 -4.08 19.64
C ILE A 93 -8.52 -5.27 18.96
N VAL A 94 -9.28 -6.31 18.62
CA VAL A 94 -8.75 -7.49 17.90
C VAL A 94 -8.19 -7.09 16.54
N TRP A 95 -8.86 -6.21 15.82
CA TRP A 95 -8.39 -5.66 14.55
C TRP A 95 -7.15 -4.78 14.73
N LEU A 96 -7.13 -3.88 15.71
CA LEU A 96 -5.97 -3.00 16.00
C LEU A 96 -4.71 -3.77 16.40
N LEU A 97 -4.87 -4.94 17.02
CA LEU A 97 -3.77 -5.80 17.44
C LEU A 97 -3.43 -6.90 16.44
N ASP A 98 -4.11 -6.95 15.29
CA ASP A 98 -4.05 -8.05 14.31
C ASP A 98 -4.20 -9.45 14.94
N ALA A 99 -4.96 -9.54 16.04
CA ALA A 99 -5.14 -10.74 16.85
C ALA A 99 -6.31 -11.62 16.36
N ALA A 100 -6.72 -11.45 15.10
CA ALA A 100 -7.90 -12.11 14.55
C ALA A 100 -7.77 -13.64 14.55
N LYS A 101 -6.55 -14.17 14.39
CA LYS A 101 -6.29 -15.62 14.46
C LYS A 101 -6.48 -16.17 15.88
N ASP A 102 -5.99 -15.46 16.89
CA ASP A 102 -6.08 -15.88 18.29
C ASP A 102 -7.50 -15.81 18.86
N GLN A 103 -8.35 -14.97 18.26
CA GLN A 103 -9.75 -14.77 18.66
C GLN A 103 -10.76 -15.27 17.60
N GLN A 104 -10.38 -16.23 16.75
CA GLN A 104 -11.25 -16.81 15.71
C GLN A 104 -12.62 -17.23 16.25
N VAL A 105 -12.65 -18.02 17.34
CA VAL A 105 -13.90 -18.51 17.97
C VAL A 105 -14.81 -17.38 18.45
N PHE A 106 -14.25 -16.24 18.86
CA PHE A 106 -15.03 -15.07 19.23
C PHE A 106 -15.65 -14.42 17.98
N ILE A 107 -14.84 -14.19 16.95
CA ILE A 107 -15.28 -13.54 15.71
C ILE A 107 -16.38 -14.35 15.03
N GLU A 108 -16.18 -15.66 14.85
CA GLU A 108 -17.20 -16.57 14.28
C GLU A 108 -18.51 -16.48 15.06
N ARG A 109 -18.45 -16.48 16.40
CA ARG A 109 -19.65 -16.37 17.26
C ARG A 109 -20.39 -15.05 17.06
N VAL A 110 -19.67 -13.94 16.90
CA VAL A 110 -20.28 -12.63 16.66
C VAL A 110 -21.00 -12.61 15.31
N PHE A 111 -20.44 -13.28 14.29
CA PHE A 111 -21.00 -13.30 12.95
C PHE A 111 -21.94 -14.47 12.65
N THR A 112 -22.09 -15.46 13.54
CA THR A 112 -22.98 -16.63 13.33
C THR A 112 -24.44 -16.23 13.05
N GLN A 113 -24.90 -15.11 13.63
CA GLN A 113 -26.27 -14.61 13.43
C GLN A 113 -26.41 -13.69 12.21
N SER A 114 -25.30 -13.32 11.57
CA SER A 114 -25.29 -12.43 10.43
C SER A 114 -25.59 -13.22 9.14
N GLY A 115 -26.80 -13.03 8.60
CA GLY A 115 -27.18 -13.61 7.31
C GLY A 115 -26.34 -13.13 6.12
N LEU A 116 -25.62 -12.01 6.24
CA LEU A 116 -24.78 -11.46 5.17
C LEU A 116 -23.34 -11.99 5.22
N LEU A 117 -22.67 -11.85 6.37
CA LEU A 117 -21.23 -12.10 6.51
C LEU A 117 -20.82 -13.46 7.10
N SER A 118 -21.72 -14.27 7.70
CA SER A 118 -21.29 -15.49 8.42
C SER A 118 -20.41 -16.39 7.56
N ASN A 119 -20.89 -16.79 6.38
CA ASN A 119 -20.18 -17.71 5.49
C ASN A 119 -18.88 -17.10 4.91
N ILE A 120 -18.81 -15.77 4.75
CA ILE A 120 -17.61 -15.08 4.27
C ILE A 120 -16.55 -15.03 5.36
N VAL A 121 -16.94 -14.79 6.61
CA VAL A 121 -16.04 -14.77 7.76
C VAL A 121 -15.49 -16.18 8.01
N ASP A 122 -16.33 -17.20 7.96
CA ASP A 122 -15.89 -18.59 8.08
C ASP A 122 -14.88 -18.94 6.98
N ALA A 123 -15.20 -18.60 5.72
CA ALA A 123 -14.28 -18.80 4.59
C ALA A 123 -12.97 -18.01 4.72
N GLN A 124 -13.01 -16.81 5.30
CA GLN A 124 -11.80 -16.00 5.55
C GLN A 124 -10.87 -16.67 6.55
N PHE A 125 -11.41 -17.35 7.56
CA PHE A 125 -10.60 -18.15 8.48
C PHE A 125 -10.06 -19.41 7.84
N ASP A 126 -10.88 -20.14 7.07
CA ASP A 126 -10.44 -21.31 6.29
C ASP A 126 -9.29 -20.93 5.34
N TYR A 127 -9.43 -19.81 4.61
CA TYR A 127 -8.38 -19.25 3.76
C TYR A 127 -7.09 -18.99 4.54
N ARG A 128 -7.16 -18.33 5.70
CA ARG A 128 -6.00 -18.04 6.56
C ARG A 128 -5.35 -19.28 7.16
N ASN A 129 -6.11 -20.36 7.29
CA ASN A 129 -5.61 -21.66 7.76
C ASN A 129 -5.03 -22.52 6.63
N GLY A 130 -5.19 -22.10 5.36
CA GLY A 130 -4.72 -22.81 4.16
C GLY A 130 -5.72 -23.81 3.60
N ASP A 131 -6.93 -23.90 4.16
CA ASP A 131 -7.99 -24.83 3.75
C ASP A 131 -8.83 -24.24 2.62
N TYR A 132 -8.20 -24.02 1.46
CA TYR A 132 -8.81 -23.31 0.33
C TYR A 132 -10.08 -23.96 -0.23
N GLU A 133 -10.18 -25.29 -0.25
CA GLU A 133 -11.38 -25.98 -0.74
C GLU A 133 -12.59 -25.74 0.17
N THR A 134 -12.39 -25.80 1.49
CA THR A 134 -13.45 -25.53 2.48
C THR A 134 -13.89 -24.06 2.40
N ALA A 135 -12.93 -23.15 2.25
CA ALA A 135 -13.20 -21.73 2.05
C ALA A 135 -14.10 -21.49 0.82
N LEU A 136 -13.80 -22.13 -0.32
CA LEU A 136 -14.62 -22.00 -1.54
C LEU A 136 -16.03 -22.55 -1.34
N ILE A 137 -16.19 -23.72 -0.71
CA ILE A 137 -17.50 -24.33 -0.40
C ILE A 137 -18.33 -23.41 0.51
N ASN A 138 -17.69 -22.76 1.48
CA ASN A 138 -18.36 -21.80 2.35
C ASN A 138 -18.74 -20.53 1.58
N LEU A 139 -17.89 -20.06 0.65
CA LEU A 139 -18.20 -18.92 -0.20
C LEU A 139 -19.37 -19.15 -1.15
N GLU A 140 -19.63 -20.37 -1.61
CA GLU A 140 -20.80 -20.70 -2.43
C GLU A 140 -22.13 -20.51 -1.68
N LYS A 141 -22.12 -20.64 -0.36
CA LYS A 141 -23.30 -20.46 0.50
C LYS A 141 -23.55 -19.00 0.87
N SER A 142 -22.68 -18.08 0.44
CA SER A 142 -22.79 -16.66 0.79
C SER A 142 -24.09 -16.04 0.28
N ALA A 143 -24.61 -15.05 1.00
CA ALA A 143 -25.80 -14.33 0.57
C ALA A 143 -25.53 -13.59 -0.76
N PRO A 144 -26.49 -13.55 -1.71
CA PRO A 144 -26.33 -12.82 -2.96
C PRO A 144 -26.01 -11.33 -2.78
N MET A 145 -26.45 -10.72 -1.67
CA MET A 145 -26.18 -9.32 -1.34
C MET A 145 -24.72 -9.05 -0.91
N ALA A 146 -23.96 -10.09 -0.59
CA ALA A 146 -22.55 -10.02 -0.20
C ALA A 146 -21.61 -10.54 -1.30
N PHE A 147 -22.13 -10.67 -2.52
CA PHE A 147 -21.45 -11.28 -3.66
C PHE A 147 -20.07 -10.65 -3.89
N GLU A 148 -19.96 -9.32 -3.91
CA GLU A 148 -18.70 -8.64 -4.21
C GLU A 148 -17.61 -8.99 -3.20
N LEU A 149 -17.95 -9.08 -1.91
CA LEU A 149 -17.00 -9.48 -0.87
C LEU A 149 -16.60 -10.96 -0.99
N ALA A 150 -17.55 -11.82 -1.33
CA ALA A 150 -17.28 -13.23 -1.56
C ALA A 150 -16.35 -13.43 -2.75
N GLU A 151 -16.58 -12.73 -3.86
CA GLU A 151 -15.74 -12.78 -5.06
C GLU A 151 -14.31 -12.26 -4.80
N LEU A 152 -14.15 -11.18 -4.05
CA LEU A 152 -12.81 -10.69 -3.68
C LEU A 152 -11.99 -11.77 -2.98
N LEU A 153 -12.61 -12.51 -2.05
CA LEU A 153 -11.94 -13.61 -1.37
C LEU A 153 -11.72 -14.82 -2.29
N ARG A 154 -12.64 -15.13 -3.20
CA ARG A 154 -12.44 -16.18 -4.21
C ARG A 154 -11.24 -15.89 -5.09
N VAL A 155 -11.07 -14.64 -5.52
CA VAL A 155 -9.89 -14.23 -6.30
C VAL A 155 -8.61 -14.42 -5.49
N ASP A 156 -8.56 -13.98 -4.23
CA ASP A 156 -7.39 -14.22 -3.36
C ASP A 156 -7.07 -15.73 -3.26
N ILE A 157 -8.07 -16.58 -3.07
CA ILE A 157 -7.91 -18.04 -3.02
C ILE A 157 -7.36 -18.58 -4.35
N PHE A 158 -7.91 -18.17 -5.50
CA PHE A 158 -7.44 -18.62 -6.81
C PHE A 158 -5.99 -18.19 -7.09
N LEU A 159 -5.62 -16.98 -6.66
CA LEU A 159 -4.23 -16.51 -6.76
C LEU A 159 -3.28 -17.34 -5.89
N GLU A 160 -3.64 -17.66 -4.64
CA GLU A 160 -2.81 -18.51 -3.77
C GLU A 160 -2.67 -19.95 -4.31
N ARG A 161 -3.70 -20.44 -5.00
CA ARG A 161 -3.69 -21.76 -5.66
C ARG A 161 -3.00 -21.78 -7.03
N GLN A 162 -2.48 -20.64 -7.50
CA GLN A 162 -1.91 -20.48 -8.84
C GLN A 162 -2.91 -20.72 -9.99
N GLU A 163 -4.22 -20.63 -9.73
CA GLU A 163 -5.29 -20.75 -10.72
C GLU A 163 -5.57 -19.38 -11.38
N THR A 164 -4.55 -18.80 -11.99
CA THR A 164 -4.53 -17.39 -12.40
C THR A 164 -5.51 -17.03 -13.52
N GLU A 165 -5.86 -17.98 -14.39
CA GLU A 165 -6.88 -17.76 -15.45
C GLU A 165 -8.28 -17.59 -14.85
N LYS A 166 -8.61 -18.38 -13.82
CA LYS A 166 -9.86 -18.22 -13.08
C LYS A 166 -9.83 -16.89 -12.34
N ALA A 167 -8.74 -16.59 -11.63
CA ALA A 167 -8.59 -15.31 -10.95
C ALA A 167 -8.81 -14.11 -11.89
N LEU A 168 -8.23 -14.14 -13.09
CA LEU A 168 -8.42 -13.13 -14.13
C LEU A 168 -9.91 -12.99 -14.51
N THR A 169 -10.58 -14.10 -14.84
CA THR A 169 -12.00 -14.10 -15.23
C THR A 169 -12.88 -13.44 -14.16
N HIS A 170 -12.65 -13.79 -12.89
CA HIS A 170 -13.41 -13.23 -11.77
C HIS A 170 -13.07 -11.75 -11.54
N LEU A 171 -11.82 -11.34 -11.71
CA LEU A 171 -11.41 -9.94 -11.62
C LEU A 171 -12.00 -9.08 -12.74
N GLU A 172 -12.04 -9.58 -13.97
CA GLU A 172 -12.68 -8.90 -15.09
C GLU A 172 -14.18 -8.74 -14.88
N PHE A 173 -14.82 -9.78 -14.33
CA PHE A 173 -16.23 -9.70 -13.93
C PHE A 173 -16.44 -8.57 -12.92
N LEU A 174 -15.64 -8.52 -11.84
CA LEU A 174 -15.76 -7.48 -10.82
C LEU A 174 -15.52 -6.07 -11.36
N ALA A 175 -14.63 -5.91 -12.35
CA ALA A 175 -14.37 -4.62 -12.97
C ALA A 175 -15.54 -4.09 -13.82
N GLN A 176 -16.38 -4.98 -14.36
CA GLN A 176 -17.57 -4.62 -15.15
C GLN A 176 -18.85 -4.58 -14.31
N HIS A 177 -18.82 -5.19 -13.12
CA HIS A 177 -19.96 -5.30 -12.22
C HIS A 177 -20.29 -3.97 -11.55
N GLN A 178 -21.59 -3.64 -11.49
CA GLN A 178 -22.04 -2.43 -10.81
C GLN A 178 -22.00 -2.64 -9.29
N LEU A 179 -21.25 -1.78 -8.60
CA LEU A 179 -21.11 -1.84 -7.15
C LEU A 179 -22.47 -1.74 -6.43
N SER A 180 -22.71 -2.67 -5.51
CA SER A 180 -23.92 -2.64 -4.67
C SER A 180 -24.07 -1.34 -3.88
N PRO A 181 -25.30 -0.80 -3.71
CA PRO A 181 -25.53 0.50 -3.08
C PRO A 181 -24.95 0.64 -1.67
N TRP A 182 -24.93 -0.44 -0.89
CA TRP A 182 -24.43 -0.43 0.49
C TRP A 182 -22.89 -0.37 0.59
N LEU A 183 -22.18 -0.68 -0.49
CA LEU A 183 -20.72 -0.54 -0.58
C LEU A 183 -20.28 0.85 -1.07
N SER A 184 -21.22 1.69 -1.51
CA SER A 184 -20.89 3.03 -2.04
C SER A 184 -20.18 3.92 -1.02
N GLU A 185 -20.52 3.82 0.26
CA GLU A 185 -19.87 4.59 1.33
C GLU A 185 -18.39 4.19 1.53
N ILE A 186 -18.01 2.98 1.12
CA ILE A 186 -16.65 2.42 1.25
C ILE A 186 -16.04 2.04 -0.11
N GLU A 187 -16.53 2.64 -1.20
CA GLU A 187 -16.09 2.35 -2.56
C GLU A 187 -14.57 2.47 -2.72
N THR A 188 -13.97 3.47 -2.09
CA THR A 188 -12.51 3.68 -2.16
C THR A 188 -11.72 2.49 -1.61
N ALA A 189 -12.15 1.93 -0.48
CA ALA A 189 -11.52 0.75 0.11
C ALA A 189 -11.71 -0.50 -0.76
N TYR A 190 -12.90 -0.63 -1.37
CA TYR A 190 -13.20 -1.69 -2.32
C TYR A 190 -12.30 -1.62 -3.57
N GLN A 191 -12.15 -0.43 -4.17
CA GLN A 191 -11.28 -0.22 -5.32
C GLN A 191 -9.81 -0.48 -4.98
N GLN A 192 -9.34 -0.04 -3.81
CA GLN A 192 -7.98 -0.35 -3.34
C GLN A 192 -7.75 -1.87 -3.22
N LYS A 193 -8.74 -2.60 -2.71
CA LYS A 193 -8.65 -4.06 -2.62
C LYS A 193 -8.61 -4.71 -4.00
N ILE A 194 -9.42 -4.24 -4.95
CA ILE A 194 -9.37 -4.69 -6.36
C ILE A 194 -8.00 -4.41 -6.97
N THR A 195 -7.49 -3.19 -6.86
CA THR A 195 -6.15 -2.82 -7.38
C THR A 195 -5.08 -3.76 -6.80
N SER A 196 -5.09 -4.01 -5.50
CA SER A 196 -4.15 -4.94 -4.87
C SER A 196 -4.23 -6.37 -5.43
N LEU A 197 -5.42 -6.85 -5.80
CA LEU A 197 -5.57 -8.16 -6.44
C LEU A 197 -5.02 -8.17 -7.88
N TRP A 198 -5.25 -7.09 -8.64
CA TRP A 198 -4.63 -6.92 -9.96
C TRP A 198 -3.12 -6.85 -9.87
N ASP A 199 -2.58 -6.14 -8.87
CA ASP A 199 -1.13 -6.07 -8.62
C ASP A 199 -0.56 -7.46 -8.37
N LYS A 200 -1.19 -8.26 -7.49
CA LYS A 200 -0.79 -9.65 -7.24
C LYS A 200 -0.81 -10.49 -8.51
N LEU A 201 -1.88 -10.42 -9.31
CA LEU A 201 -2.00 -11.17 -10.57
C LEU A 201 -0.89 -10.78 -11.55
N ALA A 202 -0.67 -9.48 -11.75
CA ALA A 202 0.33 -8.95 -12.67
C ALA A 202 1.75 -9.39 -12.30
N LEU A 203 2.07 -9.49 -11.01
CA LEU A 203 3.38 -9.94 -10.55
C LEU A 203 3.56 -11.45 -10.65
N GLN A 204 2.52 -12.25 -10.37
CA GLN A 204 2.61 -13.71 -10.42
C GLN A 204 2.63 -14.26 -11.86
N LYS A 205 1.77 -13.72 -12.73
CA LYS A 205 1.61 -14.15 -14.13
C LYS A 205 1.48 -12.94 -15.05
N PRO A 206 2.60 -12.29 -15.41
CA PRO A 206 2.59 -11.01 -16.12
C PRO A 206 2.01 -11.10 -17.54
N TRP A 207 2.17 -12.25 -18.21
CA TRP A 207 1.60 -12.53 -19.53
C TRP A 207 0.09 -12.76 -19.50
N VAL A 208 -0.44 -13.42 -18.46
CA VAL A 208 -1.89 -13.58 -18.27
C VAL A 208 -2.54 -12.22 -18.02
N PHE A 209 -1.91 -11.36 -17.21
CA PHE A 209 -2.41 -10.01 -16.97
C PHE A 209 -2.48 -9.17 -18.26
N LEU A 210 -1.56 -9.36 -19.20
CA LEU A 210 -1.56 -8.65 -20.48
C LEU A 210 -2.81 -8.93 -21.32
N GLN A 211 -3.45 -10.09 -21.14
CA GLN A 211 -4.68 -10.49 -21.83
C GLN A 211 -5.92 -9.80 -21.25
N SER A 212 -5.83 -9.19 -20.06
CA SER A 212 -6.95 -8.53 -19.41
C SER A 212 -7.47 -7.36 -20.24
N THR A 213 -8.78 -7.11 -20.22
CA THR A 213 -9.37 -5.93 -20.87
C THR A 213 -9.16 -4.64 -20.09
N GLN A 214 -8.78 -4.74 -18.80
CA GLN A 214 -8.75 -3.64 -17.82
C GLN A 214 -7.32 -3.27 -17.40
N HIS A 215 -6.52 -2.87 -18.39
CA HIS A 215 -5.08 -2.68 -18.24
C HIS A 215 -4.64 -1.41 -17.47
N GLY A 216 -5.57 -0.62 -16.91
CA GLY A 216 -5.32 0.70 -16.33
C GLY A 216 -5.27 0.73 -14.79
N LEU A 217 -5.47 -0.42 -14.14
CA LEU A 217 -5.69 -0.49 -12.69
C LEU A 217 -4.39 -0.51 -11.86
N LEU A 218 -3.23 -0.74 -12.49
CA LEU A 218 -1.94 -0.72 -11.82
C LEU A 218 -1.46 0.73 -11.60
N ASP A 219 -0.96 1.00 -10.40
CA ASP A 219 -0.30 2.27 -10.07
C ASP A 219 1.07 2.41 -10.77
N ALA A 220 1.78 3.51 -10.54
CA ALA A 220 3.06 3.75 -11.20
C ALA A 220 4.15 2.74 -10.82
N GLU A 221 4.22 2.34 -9.56
CA GLU A 221 5.25 1.45 -9.04
C GLU A 221 5.03 0.01 -9.50
N HIS A 222 3.80 -0.48 -9.37
CA HIS A 222 3.42 -1.83 -9.76
C HIS A 222 3.45 -2.02 -11.28
N ARG A 223 3.23 -0.97 -12.08
CA ARG A 223 3.48 -1.01 -13.53
C ARG A 223 4.94 -1.27 -13.85
N ASP A 224 5.86 -0.59 -13.18
CA ASP A 224 7.30 -0.79 -13.42
C ASP A 224 7.74 -2.18 -12.95
N LEU A 225 7.21 -2.67 -11.82
CA LEU A 225 7.44 -4.05 -11.38
C LEU A 225 6.88 -5.08 -12.36
N TRP A 226 5.69 -4.86 -12.91
CA TRP A 226 5.11 -5.72 -13.94
C TRP A 226 5.98 -5.77 -15.21
N LEU A 227 6.46 -4.63 -15.69
CA LEU A 227 7.38 -4.58 -16.84
C LEU A 227 8.69 -5.32 -16.55
N GLN A 228 9.22 -5.23 -15.32
CA GLN A 228 10.38 -6.02 -14.91
C GLN A 228 10.07 -7.53 -14.91
N GLN A 229 8.90 -7.94 -14.42
CA GLN A 229 8.50 -9.35 -14.46
C GLN A 229 8.35 -9.87 -15.90
N LEU A 230 7.80 -9.06 -16.82
CA LEU A 230 7.77 -9.39 -18.25
C LEU A 230 9.17 -9.61 -18.82
N LEU A 231 10.15 -8.76 -18.47
CA LEU A 231 11.53 -8.91 -18.91
C LEU A 231 12.20 -10.19 -18.38
N ILE A 232 11.92 -10.55 -17.12
CA ILE A 232 12.46 -11.76 -16.49
C ILE A 232 11.87 -13.01 -17.15
N GLN A 233 10.56 -13.02 -17.40
CA GLN A 233 9.82 -14.17 -17.93
C GLN A 233 9.66 -14.12 -19.46
N PHE A 234 10.48 -13.33 -20.14
CA PHE A 234 10.31 -13.06 -21.57
C PHE A 234 10.44 -14.31 -22.44
N ASP A 235 11.40 -15.18 -22.10
CA ASP A 235 11.69 -16.39 -22.88
C ASP A 235 10.57 -17.44 -22.78
N GLN A 236 9.59 -17.24 -21.89
CA GLN A 236 8.42 -18.10 -21.73
C GLN A 236 7.19 -17.60 -22.51
N ALA A 237 7.29 -16.46 -23.19
CA ALA A 237 6.18 -15.85 -23.92
C ALA A 237 5.75 -16.69 -25.12
N THR A 238 4.43 -16.78 -25.34
CA THR A 238 3.87 -17.34 -26.57
C THR A 238 3.85 -16.31 -27.70
N VAL A 239 3.62 -16.74 -28.94
CA VAL A 239 3.48 -15.82 -30.08
C VAL A 239 2.31 -14.86 -29.89
N ASP A 240 1.21 -15.34 -29.32
CA ASP A 240 0.02 -14.53 -29.03
C ASP A 240 0.32 -13.48 -27.96
N ASP A 241 1.08 -13.85 -26.92
CA ASP A 241 1.52 -12.92 -25.87
C ASP A 241 2.39 -11.79 -26.41
N LEU A 242 3.34 -12.11 -27.31
CA LEU A 242 4.16 -11.10 -27.99
C LEU A 242 3.29 -10.19 -28.86
N GLY A 243 2.32 -10.75 -29.59
CA GLY A 243 1.36 -9.97 -30.37
C GLY A 243 0.54 -9.01 -29.49
N ALA A 244 0.06 -9.47 -28.34
CA ALA A 244 -0.65 -8.65 -27.37
C ALA A 244 0.25 -7.53 -26.81
N LEU A 245 1.53 -7.80 -26.56
CA LEU A 245 2.47 -6.80 -26.04
C LEU A 245 2.76 -5.70 -27.07
N GLN A 246 2.89 -6.08 -28.34
CA GLN A 246 3.03 -5.14 -29.45
C GLN A 246 1.81 -4.21 -29.55
N GLN A 247 0.61 -4.78 -29.56
CA GLN A 247 -0.64 -4.01 -29.58
C GLN A 247 -0.73 -3.07 -28.37
N ARG A 248 -0.34 -3.56 -27.18
CA ARG A 248 -0.34 -2.78 -25.94
C ARG A 248 0.60 -1.58 -26.04
N TYR A 249 1.81 -1.77 -26.55
CA TYR A 249 2.74 -0.68 -26.77
C TYR A 249 2.16 0.37 -27.73
N MET A 250 1.56 -0.07 -28.83
CA MET A 250 0.96 0.84 -29.82
C MET A 250 -0.17 1.68 -29.22
N MET A 251 -1.05 1.06 -28.42
CA MET A 251 -2.13 1.77 -27.73
C MET A 251 -1.60 2.83 -26.75
N LEU A 252 -0.49 2.53 -26.07
CA LEU A 252 0.12 3.41 -25.07
C LEU A 252 1.20 4.34 -25.62
N HIS A 253 1.45 4.36 -26.93
CA HIS A 253 2.65 5.00 -27.50
C HIS A 253 2.80 6.48 -27.11
N SER A 254 1.71 7.24 -27.09
CA SER A 254 1.70 8.65 -26.67
C SER A 254 1.93 8.81 -25.17
N GLU A 255 1.29 7.97 -24.35
CA GLU A 255 1.41 8.00 -22.90
C GLU A 255 2.82 7.62 -22.43
N ILE A 256 3.45 6.62 -23.07
CA ILE A 256 4.78 6.13 -22.70
C ILE A 256 5.80 7.27 -22.73
N LYS A 257 5.73 8.17 -23.71
CA LYS A 257 6.66 9.32 -23.80
C LYS A 257 6.53 10.26 -22.60
N ALA A 258 5.34 10.38 -22.02
CA ALA A 258 5.09 11.21 -20.84
C ALA A 258 5.40 10.52 -19.51
N ARG A 259 5.74 9.22 -19.52
CA ARG A 259 6.06 8.45 -18.30
C ARG A 259 7.45 8.77 -17.75
N PRO A 260 7.70 8.43 -16.47
CA PRO A 260 9.03 8.54 -15.87
C PRO A 260 10.09 7.81 -16.69
N TYR A 261 11.32 8.30 -16.62
CA TYR A 261 12.46 7.78 -17.38
C TYR A 261 12.68 6.28 -17.18
N THR A 262 12.59 5.79 -15.94
CA THR A 262 12.74 4.36 -15.59
C THR A 262 11.76 3.48 -16.34
N SER A 263 10.48 3.87 -16.39
CA SER A 263 9.43 3.15 -17.09
C SER A 263 9.68 3.08 -18.60
N LYS A 264 10.16 4.18 -19.19
CA LYS A 264 10.50 4.25 -20.61
C LYS A 264 11.68 3.34 -20.96
N VAL A 265 12.70 3.26 -20.10
CA VAL A 265 13.83 2.34 -20.28
C VAL A 265 13.38 0.87 -20.22
N LEU A 266 12.46 0.52 -19.32
CA LEU A 266 11.90 -0.84 -19.26
C LEU A 266 11.16 -1.21 -20.55
N TRP A 267 10.36 -0.30 -21.09
CA TRP A 267 9.74 -0.48 -22.40
C TRP A 267 10.78 -0.66 -23.51
N LEU A 268 11.84 0.17 -23.52
CA LEU A 268 12.90 0.03 -24.51
C LEU A 268 13.55 -1.36 -24.47
N LYS A 269 13.86 -1.87 -23.27
CA LYS A 269 14.42 -3.22 -23.08
C LYS A 269 13.51 -4.32 -23.60
N LEU A 270 12.19 -4.17 -23.45
CA LEU A 270 11.21 -5.12 -24.01
C LEU A 270 11.21 -5.06 -25.54
N LEU A 271 11.16 -3.86 -26.12
CA LEU A 271 11.19 -3.68 -27.57
C LEU A 271 12.48 -4.19 -28.20
N ALA A 272 13.61 -4.10 -27.50
CA ALA A 272 14.90 -4.60 -27.97
C ALA A 272 14.89 -6.13 -28.23
N ARG A 273 14.01 -6.87 -27.54
CA ARG A 273 13.83 -8.31 -27.70
C ARG A 273 12.81 -8.70 -28.78
N MET A 274 12.14 -7.73 -29.41
CA MET A 274 11.12 -7.94 -30.45
C MET A 274 11.58 -7.34 -31.78
N PRO A 275 12.15 -8.14 -32.70
CA PRO A 275 12.64 -7.65 -33.99
C PRO A 275 11.58 -6.92 -34.82
N GLU A 276 10.31 -7.33 -34.71
CA GLU A 276 9.17 -6.73 -35.42
C GLU A 276 8.93 -5.27 -35.00
N MET A 277 9.33 -4.89 -33.79
CA MET A 277 9.15 -3.55 -33.21
C MET A 277 10.39 -2.66 -33.35
N SER A 278 11.26 -2.97 -34.31
CA SER A 278 12.54 -2.27 -34.48
C SER A 278 12.41 -0.77 -34.75
N LEU A 279 11.35 -0.35 -35.45
CA LEU A 279 11.07 1.07 -35.68
C LEU A 279 10.75 1.78 -34.36
N GLN A 280 9.82 1.22 -33.58
CA GLN A 280 9.35 1.77 -32.32
C GLN A 280 10.46 1.80 -31.28
N HIS A 281 11.31 0.77 -31.25
CA HIS A 281 12.51 0.75 -30.42
C HIS A 281 13.43 1.92 -30.78
N GLY A 282 13.73 2.10 -32.07
CA GLY A 282 14.60 3.18 -32.55
C GLY A 282 14.07 4.58 -32.16
N GLU A 283 12.77 4.82 -32.34
CA GLU A 283 12.13 6.07 -31.95
C GLU A 283 12.20 6.33 -30.44
N LEU A 284 11.89 5.32 -29.61
CA LEU A 284 11.91 5.45 -28.16
C LEU A 284 13.33 5.67 -27.63
N ALA A 285 14.32 4.95 -28.19
CA ALA A 285 15.71 5.11 -27.78
C ALA A 285 16.25 6.50 -28.12
N LEU A 286 15.98 7.01 -29.33
CA LEU A 286 16.36 8.36 -29.72
C LEU A 286 15.66 9.41 -28.85
N HIS A 287 14.39 9.23 -28.53
CA HIS A 287 13.68 10.10 -27.61
C HIS A 287 14.34 10.12 -26.22
N LEU A 288 14.71 8.95 -25.67
CA LEU A 288 15.40 8.85 -24.39
C LEU A 288 16.78 9.52 -24.40
N LEU A 289 17.58 9.28 -25.44
CA LEU A 289 18.89 9.91 -25.62
C LEU A 289 18.79 11.43 -25.79
N GLN A 290 17.69 11.92 -26.37
CA GLN A 290 17.42 13.36 -26.41
C GLN A 290 17.03 13.94 -25.05
N GLU A 291 16.48 13.18 -24.11
CA GLU A 291 16.24 13.69 -22.76
C GLU A 291 17.50 13.66 -21.90
N HIS A 292 18.20 12.53 -21.90
CA HIS A 292 19.41 12.31 -21.12
C HIS A 292 20.29 11.25 -21.80
N PHE A 293 21.61 11.47 -21.82
CA PHE A 293 22.52 10.47 -22.35
C PHE A 293 22.71 9.33 -21.35
N ASP A 294 22.15 8.16 -21.69
CA ASP A 294 22.33 6.91 -20.97
C ASP A 294 23.13 5.92 -21.84
N PRO A 295 24.29 5.43 -21.34
CA PRO A 295 25.13 4.46 -22.04
C PRO A 295 24.41 3.17 -22.45
N GLU A 296 23.52 2.64 -21.61
CA GLU A 296 22.77 1.41 -21.88
C GLU A 296 21.75 1.63 -23.00
N VAL A 297 21.03 2.75 -22.95
CA VAL A 297 20.06 3.14 -23.99
C VAL A 297 20.77 3.35 -25.33
N PHE A 298 21.93 4.02 -25.33
CA PHE A 298 22.73 4.22 -26.53
C PHE A 298 23.20 2.89 -27.12
N TYR A 299 23.70 2.01 -26.25
CA TYR A 299 24.13 0.67 -26.64
C TYR A 299 23.01 -0.13 -27.31
N LEU A 300 21.81 -0.17 -26.70
CA LEU A 300 20.65 -0.87 -27.25
C LEU A 300 20.26 -0.31 -28.64
N TRP A 301 20.22 1.01 -28.77
CA TRP A 301 19.94 1.67 -30.04
C TRP A 301 20.98 1.32 -31.11
N PHE A 302 22.27 1.51 -30.80
CA PHE A 302 23.36 1.33 -31.75
C PHE A 302 23.47 -0.12 -32.21
N GLN A 303 23.41 -1.08 -31.28
CA GLN A 303 23.42 -2.50 -31.59
C GLN A 303 22.28 -2.87 -32.56
N GLN A 304 21.07 -2.36 -32.32
CA GLN A 304 19.95 -2.65 -33.22
C GLN A 304 20.17 -2.08 -34.63
N GLN A 305 20.79 -0.91 -34.79
CA GLN A 305 21.06 -0.37 -36.11
C GLN A 305 22.08 -1.22 -36.88
N LEU A 306 23.10 -1.74 -36.20
CA LEU A 306 24.13 -2.58 -36.80
C LEU A 306 23.65 -4.00 -37.14
N LEU A 307 22.70 -4.55 -36.38
CA LEU A 307 22.14 -5.89 -36.63
C LEU A 307 21.14 -5.94 -37.81
N LYS A 308 20.84 -4.81 -38.44
CA LYS A 308 19.99 -4.78 -39.65
C LYS A 308 20.71 -5.49 -40.80
N GLN A 309 19.94 -6.13 -41.69
CA GLN A 309 20.50 -6.79 -42.89
C GLN A 309 21.32 -5.83 -43.77
N ILE A 310 20.89 -4.55 -43.83
CA ILE A 310 21.60 -3.48 -44.51
C ILE A 310 21.64 -2.29 -43.54
N PRO A 311 22.73 -2.13 -42.76
CA PRO A 311 22.90 -0.99 -41.86
C PRO A 311 23.05 0.32 -42.64
N ASP A 312 22.25 1.33 -42.28
CA ASP A 312 22.40 2.68 -42.82
C ASP A 312 23.44 3.45 -41.98
N TYR A 313 24.71 3.23 -42.31
CA TYR A 313 25.85 3.84 -41.61
C TYR A 313 25.81 5.38 -41.65
N ALA A 314 25.31 5.98 -42.73
CA ALA A 314 25.22 7.43 -42.86
C ALA A 314 24.19 8.02 -41.88
N TYR A 315 23.02 7.38 -41.78
CA TYR A 315 22.01 7.76 -40.80
C TYR A 315 22.52 7.64 -39.35
N VAL A 316 23.17 6.53 -39.02
CA VAL A 316 23.69 6.29 -37.67
C VAL A 316 24.76 7.33 -37.32
N GLU A 317 25.68 7.60 -38.25
CA GLU A 317 26.72 8.62 -38.07
C GLU A 317 26.12 10.00 -37.81
N GLN A 318 25.13 10.42 -38.62
CA GLN A 318 24.45 11.69 -38.43
C GLN A 318 23.82 11.81 -37.04
N ARG A 319 23.15 10.76 -36.57
CA ARG A 319 22.55 10.74 -35.22
C ARG A 319 23.60 10.82 -34.12
N ILE A 320 24.76 10.17 -34.30
CA ILE A 320 25.85 10.29 -33.33
C ILE A 320 26.40 11.72 -33.33
N MET A 321 26.57 12.37 -34.48
CA MET A 321 27.02 13.77 -34.54
C MET A 321 26.04 14.72 -33.83
N GLU A 322 24.74 14.52 -33.99
CA GLU A 322 23.71 15.28 -33.26
C GLU A 322 23.84 15.10 -31.73
N LEU A 323 24.13 13.87 -31.28
CA LEU A 323 24.36 13.59 -29.85
C LEU A 323 25.68 14.18 -29.35
N GLU A 324 26.76 14.17 -30.13
CA GLU A 324 28.05 14.78 -29.78
C GLU A 324 27.93 16.31 -29.63
N GLN A 325 27.09 16.96 -30.45
CA GLN A 325 26.81 18.39 -30.32
C GLN A 325 26.11 18.72 -29.00
N LYS A 326 25.27 17.81 -28.50
CA LYS A 326 24.50 17.99 -27.27
C LYS A 326 25.26 17.57 -26.01
N TYR A 327 25.96 16.44 -26.09
CA TYR A 327 26.70 15.83 -25.00
C TYR A 327 28.19 15.85 -25.32
N THR A 328 28.88 16.84 -24.78
CA THR A 328 30.33 16.97 -24.95
C THR A 328 31.06 15.90 -24.14
N SER A 329 32.19 15.44 -24.66
CA SER A 329 33.13 14.59 -23.92
C SER A 329 32.62 13.19 -23.57
N VAL A 330 31.81 12.56 -24.43
CA VAL A 330 31.31 11.19 -24.25
C VAL A 330 32.13 10.19 -25.09
N PRO A 331 33.03 9.38 -24.47
CA PRO A 331 33.91 8.47 -25.21
C PRO A 331 33.16 7.39 -26.01
N MET A 332 31.98 6.99 -25.54
CA MET A 332 31.13 5.99 -26.20
C MET A 332 30.68 6.42 -27.60
N LEU A 333 30.45 7.71 -27.83
CA LEU A 333 30.09 8.23 -29.15
C LEU A 333 31.26 8.13 -30.13
N ALA A 334 32.47 8.47 -29.67
CA ALA A 334 33.69 8.30 -30.46
C ALA A 334 33.99 6.82 -30.76
N PHE A 335 33.78 5.95 -29.77
CA PHE A 335 33.88 4.50 -29.93
C PHE A 335 32.91 3.98 -31.02
N ALA A 336 31.65 4.41 -30.99
CA ALA A 336 30.65 4.01 -31.98
C ALA A 336 31.00 4.53 -33.40
N LYS A 337 31.45 5.79 -33.53
CA LYS A 337 31.90 6.35 -34.82
C LYS A 337 33.08 5.59 -35.40
N TRP A 338 34.02 5.14 -34.57
CA TRP A 338 35.15 4.33 -35.02
C TRP A 338 34.68 3.06 -35.73
N HIS A 339 33.70 2.35 -35.17
CA HIS A 339 33.12 1.15 -35.80
C HIS A 339 32.45 1.46 -37.15
N ILE A 340 31.76 2.60 -37.25
CA ILE A 340 31.17 3.05 -38.52
C ILE A 340 32.27 3.35 -39.55
N PHE A 341 33.35 4.02 -39.15
CA PHE A 341 34.45 4.38 -40.06
C PHE A 341 35.17 3.13 -40.56
N MET A 342 35.42 2.15 -39.70
CA MET A 342 35.99 0.87 -40.10
C MET A 342 35.07 0.09 -41.04
N ALA A 343 33.75 0.09 -40.80
CA ALA A 343 32.78 -0.58 -41.67
C ALA A 343 32.56 0.12 -43.03
N THR A 344 32.99 1.38 -43.16
CA THR A 344 32.86 2.20 -44.39
C THR A 344 34.21 2.46 -45.06
N ASP A 345 35.25 1.69 -44.73
CA ASP A 345 36.61 1.78 -45.26
C ASP A 345 37.31 3.15 -45.05
N ARG A 346 36.86 3.96 -44.08
CA ARG A 346 37.44 5.26 -43.71
C ARG A 346 38.50 5.14 -42.61
N GLN A 347 39.54 4.36 -42.89
CA GLN A 347 40.58 4.03 -41.90
C GLN A 347 41.35 5.25 -41.37
N THR A 348 41.56 6.28 -42.21
CA THR A 348 42.26 7.51 -41.81
C THR A 348 41.49 8.27 -40.73
N ASP A 349 40.18 8.36 -40.88
CA ASP A 349 39.31 9.09 -39.96
C ASP A 349 39.14 8.27 -38.67
N ALA A 350 39.09 6.94 -38.78
CA ALA A 350 39.09 6.03 -37.63
C ALA A 350 40.36 6.19 -36.78
N ALA A 351 41.53 6.32 -37.41
CA ALA A 351 42.79 6.53 -36.70
C ALA A 351 42.79 7.84 -35.89
N GLN A 352 42.23 8.93 -36.43
CA GLN A 352 42.15 10.21 -35.72
C GLN A 352 41.29 10.14 -34.45
N LEU A 353 40.26 9.29 -34.44
CA LEU A 353 39.42 9.10 -33.25
C LEU A 353 40.17 8.43 -32.10
N LEU A 354 41.20 7.62 -32.38
CA LEU A 354 41.95 6.88 -31.35
C LEU A 354 42.80 7.78 -30.43
N ASP A 355 43.13 8.98 -30.88
CA ASP A 355 43.85 9.99 -30.11
C ASP A 355 42.95 10.68 -29.07
N LEU A 356 41.63 10.53 -29.20
CA LEU A 356 40.65 11.07 -28.26
C LEU A 356 40.52 10.15 -27.03
N TYR A 357 40.38 10.76 -25.85
CA TYR A 357 40.19 10.08 -24.55
C TYR A 357 41.27 9.01 -24.24
N PRO A 358 42.54 9.43 -24.00
CA PRO A 358 43.65 8.51 -23.78
C PRO A 358 43.45 7.57 -22.59
N ASP A 359 42.79 8.02 -21.52
CA ASP A 359 42.62 7.22 -20.29
C ASP A 359 41.33 6.39 -20.28
N ASN A 360 40.54 6.38 -21.37
CA ASN A 360 39.28 5.64 -21.42
C ASN A 360 39.49 4.16 -21.83
N ILE A 361 38.74 3.25 -21.17
CA ILE A 361 38.82 1.80 -21.38
C ILE A 361 38.39 1.41 -22.81
N LEU A 362 37.29 1.97 -23.32
CA LEU A 362 36.77 1.67 -24.67
C LEU A 362 37.75 2.10 -25.75
N MET A 363 38.33 3.30 -25.62
CA MET A 363 39.32 3.81 -26.58
C MET A 363 40.65 3.05 -26.48
N SER A 364 41.05 2.62 -25.28
CA SER A 364 42.22 1.76 -25.09
C SER A 364 42.04 0.41 -25.76
N TYR A 365 40.86 -0.20 -25.64
CA TYR A 365 40.50 -1.41 -26.36
C TYR A 365 40.65 -1.22 -27.88
N LEU A 366 40.11 -0.13 -28.44
CA LEU A 366 40.22 0.15 -29.88
C LEU A 366 41.66 0.37 -30.34
N ARG A 367 42.49 1.06 -29.55
CA ARG A 367 43.93 1.23 -29.86
C ARG A 367 44.64 -0.10 -29.90
N ILE A 368 44.46 -0.95 -28.90
CA ILE A 368 45.08 -2.29 -28.87
C ILE A 368 44.56 -3.12 -30.06
N LYS A 369 43.25 -3.12 -30.31
CA LYS A 369 42.63 -3.83 -31.44
C LYS A 369 43.20 -3.37 -32.79
N SER A 370 43.38 -2.07 -32.99
CA SER A 370 43.94 -1.51 -34.23
C SER A 370 45.40 -1.94 -34.48
N ILE A 371 46.18 -2.18 -33.41
CA ILE A 371 47.58 -2.66 -33.50
C ILE A 371 47.63 -4.16 -33.81
N LEU A 372 46.69 -4.94 -33.25
CA LEU A 372 46.61 -6.39 -33.45
C LEU A 372 46.17 -6.78 -34.87
N GLY A 373 45.56 -5.87 -35.63
CA GLY A 373 45.18 -6.11 -37.03
C GLY A 373 44.19 -7.26 -37.18
N ASP A 374 44.51 -8.25 -38.03
CA ASP A 374 43.65 -9.40 -38.33
C ASP A 374 43.96 -10.66 -37.49
N ASP A 375 44.76 -10.55 -36.40
CA ASP A 375 45.06 -11.69 -35.53
C ASP A 375 43.85 -12.07 -34.68
N SER A 376 43.02 -12.97 -35.24
CA SER A 376 41.77 -13.43 -34.64
C SER A 376 41.95 -14.08 -33.26
N ASP A 377 43.09 -14.71 -32.97
CA ASP A 377 43.33 -15.37 -31.69
C ASP A 377 43.67 -14.35 -30.59
N LEU A 378 44.50 -13.35 -30.91
CA LEU A 378 44.82 -12.25 -29.99
C LEU A 378 43.62 -11.32 -29.77
N ILE A 379 42.80 -11.07 -30.78
CA ILE A 379 41.54 -10.32 -30.63
C ILE A 379 40.57 -11.08 -29.70
N ARG A 380 40.47 -12.40 -29.82
CA ARG A 380 39.64 -13.20 -28.92
C ARG A 380 40.12 -13.12 -27.47
N GLN A 381 41.43 -13.17 -27.24
CA GLN A 381 42.01 -12.99 -25.90
C GLN A 381 41.78 -11.58 -25.36
N LEU A 382 41.92 -10.55 -26.21
CA LEU A 382 41.63 -9.17 -25.85
C LEU A 382 40.16 -9.01 -25.43
N ASN A 383 39.23 -9.56 -26.21
CA ASN A 383 37.80 -9.57 -25.85
C ASN A 383 37.63 -10.21 -24.47
N LEU A 384 38.11 -11.44 -24.23
CA LEU A 384 37.96 -12.10 -22.92
C LEU A 384 38.47 -11.27 -21.74
N ILE A 385 39.50 -10.43 -21.91
CA ILE A 385 40.01 -9.55 -20.86
C ILE A 385 39.05 -8.38 -20.60
N PHE A 386 38.52 -7.77 -21.66
CA PHE A 386 37.67 -6.58 -21.56
C PHE A 386 36.20 -6.94 -21.29
N GLU A 387 35.66 -8.03 -21.83
CA GLU A 387 34.29 -8.51 -21.59
C GLU A 387 34.03 -8.92 -20.11
N ASN A 388 35.09 -9.14 -19.32
CA ASN A 388 35.01 -9.42 -17.88
C ASN A 388 34.99 -8.14 -17.01
N ASP A 389 35.17 -6.95 -17.60
CA ASP A 389 35.02 -5.68 -16.89
C ASP A 389 33.54 -5.28 -16.85
N VAL A 390 33.03 -4.96 -15.65
CA VAL A 390 31.62 -4.59 -15.39
C VAL A 390 31.20 -3.35 -16.19
N ASN A 391 32.15 -2.53 -16.66
CA ASN A 391 31.89 -1.32 -17.44
C ASN A 391 32.07 -1.50 -18.96
N PHE A 392 32.41 -2.71 -19.42
CA PHE A 392 32.58 -2.98 -20.85
C PHE A 392 31.26 -3.49 -21.47
N LEU A 393 30.80 -2.78 -22.51
CA LEU A 393 29.61 -3.15 -23.25
C LEU A 393 30.00 -4.00 -24.46
N ASN A 394 29.57 -5.27 -24.47
CA ASN A 394 29.86 -6.22 -25.54
C ASN A 394 29.06 -5.93 -26.80
N PHE A 395 29.56 -5.08 -27.69
CA PHE A 395 28.94 -4.94 -28.99
C PHE A 395 29.11 -6.25 -29.79
N LYS A 396 28.00 -6.93 -30.10
CA LYS A 396 27.97 -8.00 -31.11
C LYS A 396 28.11 -7.33 -32.49
N ILE A 397 29.34 -7.17 -32.95
CA ILE A 397 29.70 -6.60 -34.26
C ILE A 397 30.23 -7.71 -35.15
#